data_AF-A0A662AIX8-F1
#
_entry.id   AF-A0A662AIX8-F1
#
_cell.length_a   1.000
_cell.length_b   1.000
_cell.length_c   1.000
_cell.angle_alpha   90.00
_cell.angle_beta   90.00
_cell.angle_gamma   90.00
#
_symmetry.space_group_name_H-M   'P 1'
#
loop_
_entity.id
_entity.type
_entity.pdbx_description
1 polymer ?
#
loop_
_entity_poly.entity_id
_entity_poly.type
_entity_poly.pdbx_seq_one_letter_code
_entity_poly.pdbx_strand_id
1 'polypeptide(L)'
;LAAARALLSEDEKEMGVLLVDIGASSTDYILVHGGAPRITGSVPVGGAQATGDLSIVLKTPMESAERVKIESGCCWEALADVNEPVIIPGIGGRPPVPVPVTELCRILQPRMQEIFQMIRSKIDRMPGSARMTGGVVLTGGGALLPGLADVAAQVFDQPARVGTPRSSVSWPEQCRDSRWSTAAGLILLGDAVTANGYDGEDIARNTETGNPLKGLLKWLGEFF
;
A
#
# COMPACT_ATOMS: atom_id res chain seq x y z
N LEU A 1 3.07 -7.98 7.35
CA LEU A 1 2.32 -6.70 7.26
C LEU A 1 1.42 -6.54 8.48
N ALA A 2 1.65 -5.50 9.30
CA ALA A 2 0.74 -5.18 10.40
C ALA A 2 -0.63 -4.68 9.90
N ALA A 3 -0.64 -3.98 8.75
CA ALA A 3 -1.84 -3.45 8.10
C ALA A 3 -2.96 -4.48 7.90
N ALA A 4 -2.65 -5.76 7.71
CA ALA A 4 -3.63 -6.84 7.60
C ALA A 4 -4.60 -6.91 8.79
N ARG A 5 -4.14 -6.57 10.00
CA ARG A 5 -4.98 -6.54 11.21
C ARG A 5 -6.01 -5.41 11.20
N ALA A 6 -5.66 -4.27 10.60
CA ALA A 6 -6.51 -3.09 10.58
C ALA A 6 -7.49 -3.07 9.38
N LEU A 7 -7.22 -3.90 8.36
CA LEU A 7 -7.88 -3.78 7.05
C LEU A 7 -8.72 -4.99 6.64
N LEU A 8 -8.32 -6.20 7.06
CA LEU A 8 -8.95 -7.44 6.60
C LEU A 8 -9.97 -7.93 7.61
N SER A 9 -11.18 -8.25 7.15
CA SER A 9 -12.17 -8.96 7.97
C SER A 9 -11.78 -10.43 8.13
N GLU A 10 -12.36 -11.10 9.13
CA GLU A 10 -12.16 -12.55 9.29
C GLU A 10 -12.74 -13.33 8.09
N ASP A 11 -13.87 -12.89 7.54
CA ASP A 11 -14.45 -13.50 6.33
C ASP A 11 -13.52 -13.40 5.12
N GLU A 12 -12.90 -12.23 4.89
CA GLU A 12 -11.92 -12.04 3.81
C GLU A 12 -10.72 -12.98 4.00
N LYS A 13 -10.21 -13.10 5.24
CA LYS A 13 -9.09 -14.00 5.57
C LYS A 13 -9.45 -15.48 5.40
N GLU A 14 -10.69 -15.87 5.68
CA GLU A 14 -11.15 -17.24 5.50
C GLU A 14 -11.29 -17.58 4.01
N MET A 15 -11.95 -16.72 3.22
CA MET A 15 -12.23 -16.92 1.80
C MET A 15 -11.03 -16.74 0.86
N GLY A 16 -9.90 -16.23 1.35
CA GLY A 16 -8.71 -15.99 0.53
C GLY A 16 -8.63 -14.55 0.03
N VAL A 17 -7.84 -13.70 0.69
CA VAL A 17 -7.67 -12.28 0.36
C VAL A 17 -6.20 -11.92 0.14
N LEU A 18 -5.92 -11.15 -0.91
CA LEU A 18 -4.61 -10.57 -1.15
C LEU A 18 -4.58 -9.13 -0.65
N LEU A 19 -3.74 -8.86 0.34
CA LEU A 19 -3.41 -7.50 0.74
C LEU A 19 -2.13 -7.06 0.01
N VAL A 20 -2.17 -5.90 -0.64
CA VAL A 20 -1.04 -5.29 -1.35
C VAL A 20 -0.74 -3.92 -0.76
N ASP A 21 0.45 -3.73 -0.20
CA ASP A 21 0.94 -2.46 0.37
C ASP A 21 1.90 -1.79 -0.59
N ILE A 22 1.45 -0.68 -1.18
CA ILE A 22 2.17 0.05 -2.22
C ILE A 22 2.86 1.25 -1.57
N GLY A 23 4.13 1.06 -1.26
CA GLY A 23 5.04 2.11 -0.80
C GLY A 23 5.61 2.93 -1.94
N ALA A 24 6.60 3.77 -1.63
CA ALA A 24 7.28 4.57 -2.63
C ALA A 24 8.22 3.73 -3.51
N SER A 25 9.12 2.94 -2.90
CA SER A 25 10.16 2.18 -3.61
C SER A 25 9.86 0.68 -3.73
N SER A 26 8.97 0.15 -2.89
CA SER A 26 8.60 -1.26 -2.86
C SER A 26 7.10 -1.45 -2.77
N THR A 27 6.65 -2.62 -3.19
CA THR A 27 5.29 -3.09 -2.99
C THR A 27 5.35 -4.44 -2.31
N ASP A 28 4.81 -4.52 -1.11
CA ASP A 28 4.74 -5.73 -0.31
C ASP A 28 3.36 -6.36 -0.46
N TYR A 29 3.28 -7.68 -0.34
CA TYR A 29 2.00 -8.37 -0.44
C TYR A 29 1.91 -9.59 0.48
N ILE A 30 0.69 -9.91 0.89
CA ILE A 30 0.36 -11.08 1.68
C ILE A 30 -0.98 -11.67 1.20
N LEU A 31 -0.97 -12.96 0.87
CA LEU A 31 -2.18 -13.75 0.64
C LEU A 31 -2.54 -14.48 1.94
N VAL A 32 -3.73 -14.26 2.45
CA VAL A 32 -4.28 -14.92 3.65
C VAL A 32 -5.43 -15.82 3.21
N HIS A 33 -5.46 -17.08 3.65
CA HIS A 33 -6.55 -18.02 3.35
C HIS A 33 -6.70 -19.05 4.48
N GLY A 34 -7.93 -19.32 4.91
CA GLY A 34 -8.22 -20.14 6.09
C GLY A 34 -7.66 -19.52 7.37
N GLY A 35 -7.82 -18.21 7.52
CA GLY A 35 -7.39 -17.44 8.70
C GLY A 35 -5.87 -17.21 8.83
N ALA A 36 -5.04 -17.82 7.98
CA ALA A 36 -3.58 -17.80 8.12
C ALA A 36 -2.86 -17.28 6.86
N PRO A 37 -1.71 -16.59 7.01
CA PRO A 37 -0.83 -16.25 5.89
C PRO A 37 -0.42 -17.50 5.11
N ARG A 38 -0.59 -17.46 3.78
CA ARG A 38 -0.16 -18.52 2.86
C ARG A 38 1.02 -18.10 2.01
N ILE A 39 1.00 -16.88 1.52
CA ILE A 39 2.07 -16.31 0.69
C ILE A 39 2.41 -14.94 1.22
N THR A 40 3.70 -14.64 1.32
CA THR A 40 4.21 -13.30 1.57
C THR A 40 5.32 -13.01 0.59
N GLY A 41 5.44 -11.77 0.15
CA GLY A 41 6.57 -11.36 -0.67
C GLY A 41 6.59 -9.87 -0.90
N SER A 42 7.57 -9.44 -1.69
CA SER A 42 7.74 -8.05 -2.10
C SER A 42 8.24 -7.96 -3.53
N VAL A 43 7.95 -6.86 -4.21
CA VAL A 43 8.58 -6.45 -5.46
C VAL A 43 9.33 -5.13 -5.23
N PRO A 44 10.54 -4.94 -5.79
CA PRO A 44 11.35 -3.75 -5.58
C PRO A 44 10.89 -2.58 -6.47
N VAL A 45 9.58 -2.39 -6.57
CA VAL A 45 8.92 -1.32 -7.32
C VAL A 45 7.69 -0.83 -6.56
N GLY A 46 7.41 0.46 -6.59
CA GLY A 46 6.29 1.09 -5.92
C GLY A 46 5.80 2.34 -6.65
N GLY A 47 5.21 3.27 -5.91
CA GLY A 47 4.64 4.50 -6.46
C GLY A 47 5.65 5.46 -7.10
N ALA A 48 6.95 5.36 -6.78
CA ALA A 48 7.99 6.22 -7.33
C ALA A 48 8.27 5.95 -8.81
N GLN A 49 8.04 4.72 -9.29
CA GLN A 49 8.18 4.38 -10.70
C GLN A 49 7.11 5.08 -11.54
N ALA A 50 5.88 5.18 -11.02
CA ALA A 50 4.81 5.96 -11.65
C ALA A 50 5.16 7.45 -11.74
N THR A 51 5.79 8.00 -10.69
CA THR A 51 6.35 9.36 -10.69
C THR A 51 7.43 9.53 -11.75
N GLY A 52 8.32 8.55 -11.88
CA GLY A 52 9.38 8.52 -12.88
C GLY A 52 8.82 8.55 -14.30
N ASP A 53 7.80 7.74 -14.58
CA ASP A 53 7.16 7.70 -15.90
C ASP A 53 6.51 9.06 -16.24
N LEU A 54 5.80 9.67 -15.28
CA LEU A 54 5.25 11.03 -15.45
C LEU A 54 6.34 12.07 -15.70
N SER A 55 7.43 12.04 -14.94
CA SER A 55 8.58 12.95 -15.08
C SER A 55 9.16 12.89 -16.50
N ILE A 56 9.35 11.67 -17.02
CA ILE A 56 9.89 11.43 -18.37
C ILE A 56 8.92 11.94 -19.43
N VAL A 57 7.66 11.53 -19.37
CA VAL A 57 6.67 11.82 -20.43
C VAL A 57 6.28 13.30 -20.44
N LEU A 58 6.02 13.89 -19.27
CA LEU A 58 5.64 15.30 -19.13
C LEU A 58 6.84 16.24 -19.21
N LYS A 59 8.08 15.72 -19.21
CA LYS A 59 9.33 16.49 -19.23
C LYS A 59 9.36 17.54 -18.11
N THR A 60 8.97 17.11 -16.92
CA THR A 60 8.86 17.90 -15.67
C THR A 60 9.75 17.28 -14.58
N PRO A 61 10.30 18.02 -13.60
CA PRO A 61 11.15 17.43 -12.56
C PRO A 61 10.37 16.44 -11.69
N MET A 62 11.07 15.47 -11.08
CA MET A 62 10.47 14.43 -10.21
C MET A 62 9.51 15.00 -9.16
N GLU A 63 9.88 16.10 -8.51
CA GLU A 63 9.04 16.74 -7.50
C GLU A 63 7.72 17.26 -8.09
N SER A 64 7.76 17.86 -9.28
CA SER A 64 6.56 18.35 -9.96
C SER A 64 5.72 17.20 -10.51
N ALA A 65 6.34 16.13 -11.00
CA ALA A 65 5.65 14.91 -11.39
C ALA A 65 4.94 14.24 -10.21
N GLU A 66 5.57 14.20 -9.03
CA GLU A 66 4.94 13.65 -7.82
C GLU A 66 3.72 14.47 -7.42
N ARG A 67 3.84 15.80 -7.46
CA ARG A 67 2.72 16.70 -7.19
C ARG A 67 1.56 16.47 -8.16
N VAL A 68 1.84 16.39 -9.46
CA VAL A 68 0.83 16.06 -10.49
C VAL A 68 0.17 14.71 -10.21
N LYS A 69 0.94 13.68 -9.85
CA LYS A 69 0.42 12.36 -9.52
C LYS A 69 -0.53 12.39 -8.32
N ILE A 70 -0.17 13.13 -7.26
CA ILE A 70 -0.96 13.22 -6.03
C ILE A 70 -2.21 14.07 -6.23
N GLU A 71 -2.09 15.22 -6.88
CA GLU A 71 -3.17 16.21 -6.99
C GLU A 71 -4.14 15.90 -8.12
N SER A 72 -3.68 15.27 -9.20
CA SER A 72 -4.48 15.10 -10.43
C SER A 72 -4.28 13.76 -11.12
N GLY A 73 -3.53 12.84 -10.51
CA GLY A 73 -3.31 11.50 -11.06
C GLY A 73 -4.61 10.71 -11.11
N CYS A 74 -4.77 9.93 -12.19
CA CYS A 74 -5.78 8.90 -12.31
C CYS A 74 -5.16 7.77 -13.16
N CYS A 75 -5.48 6.52 -12.85
CA CYS A 75 -4.97 5.36 -13.58
C CYS A 75 -6.10 4.47 -14.14
N TRP A 76 -7.29 5.05 -14.28
CA TRP A 76 -8.42 4.40 -14.93
C TRP A 76 -9.23 5.42 -15.72
N GLU A 77 -9.20 5.34 -17.05
CA GLU A 77 -9.77 6.38 -17.93
C GLU A 77 -11.25 6.68 -17.64
N ALA A 78 -12.05 5.68 -17.20
CA ALA A 78 -13.47 5.88 -16.90
C ALA A 78 -13.73 6.80 -15.68
N LEU A 79 -12.70 7.06 -14.86
CA LEU A 79 -12.77 7.98 -13.72
C LEU A 79 -12.08 9.33 -14.01
N ALA A 80 -11.48 9.50 -15.18
CA ALA A 80 -10.81 10.73 -15.54
C ALA A 80 -11.82 11.86 -15.80
N ASP A 81 -11.62 13.01 -15.17
CA ASP A 81 -12.36 14.22 -15.57
C ASP A 81 -11.80 14.73 -16.91
N VAL A 82 -12.62 14.64 -17.95
CA VAL A 82 -12.26 15.05 -19.31
C VAL A 82 -12.40 16.55 -19.54
N ASN A 83 -13.04 17.28 -18.62
CA ASN A 83 -13.38 18.70 -18.80
C ASN A 83 -12.33 19.64 -18.20
N GLU A 84 -11.50 19.16 -17.27
CA GLU A 84 -10.50 19.97 -16.58
C GLU A 84 -9.08 19.47 -16.90
N PRO A 85 -8.29 20.20 -17.70
CA PRO A 85 -6.91 19.84 -17.97
C PRO A 85 -6.01 20.19 -16.78
N VAL A 86 -5.00 19.34 -16.57
CA VAL A 86 -3.94 19.57 -15.58
C VAL A 86 -2.87 20.48 -16.19
N ILE A 87 -2.54 21.57 -15.52
CA ILE A 87 -1.52 22.51 -15.99
C ILE A 87 -0.14 22.02 -15.56
N ILE A 88 0.69 21.60 -16.51
CA ILE A 88 2.07 21.20 -16.26
C ILE A 88 2.97 22.45 -16.34
N PRO A 89 3.70 22.81 -15.26
CA PRO A 89 4.62 23.94 -15.30
C PRO A 89 5.73 23.72 -16.34
N GLY A 90 6.03 24.74 -17.13
CA GLY A 90 7.16 24.69 -18.06
C GLY A 90 8.49 24.78 -17.33
N ILE A 91 9.49 23.99 -17.75
CA ILE A 91 10.87 24.11 -17.27
C ILE A 91 11.68 24.96 -18.25
N GLY A 92 12.55 25.83 -17.72
CA GLY A 92 13.60 26.50 -18.50
C GLY A 92 13.06 27.60 -19.41
N GLY A 93 12.07 28.35 -18.93
CA GLY A 93 11.42 29.43 -19.70
C GLY A 93 10.38 28.96 -20.71
N ARG A 94 10.11 27.65 -20.79
CA ARG A 94 8.97 27.13 -21.57
C ARG A 94 7.65 27.55 -20.93
N PRO A 95 6.60 27.83 -21.73
CA PRO A 95 5.28 28.11 -21.19
C PRO A 95 4.69 26.84 -20.52
N PRO A 96 3.78 26.99 -19.53
CA PRO A 96 2.99 25.88 -19.03
C PRO A 96 2.16 25.20 -20.13
N VAL A 97 1.95 23.90 -20.01
CA VAL A 97 1.22 23.10 -21.00
C VAL A 97 0.00 22.45 -20.34
N PRO A 98 -1.23 22.64 -20.89
CA PRO A 98 -2.40 21.91 -20.43
C PRO A 98 -2.33 20.45 -20.90
N VAL A 99 -2.54 19.51 -19.98
CA VAL A 99 -2.52 18.07 -20.25
C VAL A 99 -3.83 17.46 -19.76
N PRO A 100 -4.59 16.76 -20.61
CA PRO A 100 -5.81 16.07 -20.19
C PRO A 100 -5.51 14.98 -19.15
N VAL A 101 -6.42 14.76 -18.18
CA VAL A 101 -6.27 13.69 -17.17
C VAL A 101 -6.19 12.30 -17.83
N THR A 102 -6.85 12.10 -18.98
CA THR A 102 -6.74 10.86 -19.76
C THR A 102 -5.32 10.58 -20.23
N GLU A 103 -4.50 11.61 -20.47
CA GLU A 103 -3.10 11.42 -20.81
C GLU A 103 -2.27 10.97 -19.60
N LEU A 104 -2.60 11.46 -18.39
CA LEU A 104 -2.03 10.93 -17.16
C LEU A 104 -2.40 9.46 -16.95
N CYS A 105 -3.65 9.08 -17.26
CA CYS A 105 -4.10 7.68 -17.19
C CYS A 105 -3.27 6.77 -18.08
N ARG A 106 -2.98 7.19 -19.31
CA ARG A 106 -2.17 6.41 -20.27
C ARG A 106 -0.73 6.18 -19.81
N ILE A 107 -0.22 7.03 -18.92
CA ILE A 107 1.11 6.88 -18.33
C ILE A 107 1.03 6.00 -17.08
N LEU A 108 0.06 6.28 -16.21
CA LEU A 108 -0.04 5.67 -14.88
C LEU A 108 -0.59 4.24 -14.91
N GLN A 109 -1.62 3.98 -15.71
CA GLN A 109 -2.29 2.67 -15.76
C GLN A 109 -1.32 1.54 -16.14
N PRO A 110 -0.52 1.63 -17.21
CA PRO A 110 0.41 0.56 -17.57
C PRO A 110 1.44 0.27 -16.47
N ARG A 111 1.94 1.31 -15.79
CA ARG A 111 2.88 1.14 -14.68
C ARG A 111 2.26 0.39 -13.51
N MET A 112 1.06 0.78 -13.10
CA MET A 112 0.40 0.14 -11.97
C MET A 112 -0.01 -1.30 -12.33
N GLN A 113 -0.45 -1.53 -13.56
CA GLN A 113 -0.69 -2.86 -14.11
C GLN A 113 0.57 -3.73 -14.08
N GLU A 114 1.74 -3.18 -14.46
CA GLU A 114 3.01 -3.89 -14.43
C GLU A 114 3.37 -4.36 -13.00
N ILE A 115 3.20 -3.48 -12.00
CA ILE A 115 3.43 -3.81 -10.57
C ILE A 115 2.54 -4.99 -10.16
N PHE A 116 1.25 -4.94 -10.48
CA PHE A 116 0.32 -6.02 -10.13
C PHE A 116 0.62 -7.32 -10.90
N GLN A 117 1.04 -7.24 -12.17
CA GLN A 117 1.44 -8.40 -12.95
C GLN A 117 2.69 -9.09 -12.39
N MET A 118 3.65 -8.33 -11.84
CA MET A 118 4.79 -8.90 -11.12
C MET A 118 4.35 -9.69 -9.89
N ILE A 119 3.38 -9.18 -9.12
CA ILE A 119 2.83 -9.85 -7.95
C ILE A 119 2.07 -11.12 -8.37
N ARG A 120 1.16 -11.00 -9.35
CA ARG A 120 0.41 -12.14 -9.89
C ARG A 120 1.34 -13.25 -10.37
N SER A 121 2.37 -12.90 -11.13
CA SER A 121 3.36 -13.87 -11.63
C SER A 121 4.09 -14.60 -10.49
N LYS A 122 4.30 -13.94 -9.33
CA LYS A 122 4.90 -14.59 -8.16
C LYS A 122 3.91 -15.52 -7.45
N ILE A 123 2.64 -15.14 -7.35
CA ILE A 123 1.59 -15.95 -6.74
C ILE A 123 1.31 -17.20 -7.58
N ASP A 124 1.16 -17.05 -8.89
CA ASP A 124 0.82 -18.15 -9.83
C ASP A 124 1.88 -19.25 -9.88
N ARG A 125 3.14 -18.94 -9.50
CA ARG A 125 4.24 -19.91 -9.44
C ARG A 125 4.27 -20.74 -8.17
N MET A 126 3.48 -20.39 -7.15
CA MET A 126 3.50 -21.10 -5.87
C MET A 126 2.55 -22.31 -5.89
N PRO A 127 3.03 -23.50 -5.51
CA PRO A 127 2.19 -24.68 -5.44
C PRO A 127 1.09 -24.51 -4.38
N GLY A 128 -0.15 -24.85 -4.73
CA GLY A 128 -1.29 -24.69 -3.84
C GLY A 128 -1.77 -23.26 -3.69
N SER A 129 -1.65 -22.42 -4.74
CA SER A 129 -2.30 -21.11 -4.79
C SER A 129 -3.78 -21.27 -4.45
N ALA A 130 -4.13 -20.88 -3.22
CA ALA A 130 -5.48 -20.98 -2.72
C ALA A 130 -6.38 -20.12 -3.61
N ARG A 131 -7.63 -20.56 -3.80
CA ARG A 131 -8.61 -19.72 -4.48
C ARG A 131 -8.77 -18.43 -3.69
N MET A 132 -8.42 -17.32 -4.30
CA MET A 132 -8.52 -16.00 -3.71
C MET A 132 -9.92 -15.45 -4.00
N THR A 133 -10.92 -15.87 -3.23
CA THR A 133 -12.32 -15.44 -3.44
C THR A 133 -12.75 -14.28 -2.55
N GLY A 134 -11.94 -13.94 -1.54
CA GLY A 134 -12.11 -12.76 -0.69
C GLY A 134 -11.64 -11.44 -1.30
N GLY A 135 -11.12 -11.47 -2.54
CA GLY A 135 -10.74 -10.27 -3.29
C GLY A 135 -9.34 -9.74 -3.00
N VAL A 136 -9.12 -8.48 -3.38
CA VAL A 136 -7.86 -7.75 -3.22
C VAL A 136 -8.08 -6.48 -2.38
N VAL A 137 -7.23 -6.27 -1.39
CA VAL A 137 -7.22 -5.06 -0.58
C VAL A 137 -5.93 -4.30 -0.82
N LEU A 138 -6.03 -3.05 -1.22
CA LEU A 138 -4.87 -2.18 -1.48
C LEU A 138 -4.61 -1.28 -0.27
N THR A 139 -3.35 -1.08 0.09
CA THR A 139 -2.95 -0.17 1.17
C THR A 139 -1.64 0.56 0.85
N GLY A 140 -1.21 1.47 1.72
CA GLY A 140 -0.03 2.30 1.52
C GLY A 140 -0.37 3.62 0.85
N GLY A 141 0.64 4.46 0.64
CA GLY A 141 0.46 5.77 -0.01
C GLY A 141 0.15 5.65 -1.50
N GLY A 142 0.73 4.67 -2.19
CA GLY A 142 0.44 4.41 -3.59
C GLY A 142 -1.00 3.96 -3.84
N ALA A 143 -1.65 3.36 -2.84
CA ALA A 143 -3.05 2.93 -2.95
C ALA A 143 -4.07 4.08 -3.06
N LEU A 144 -3.65 5.31 -2.79
CA LEU A 144 -4.50 6.50 -2.92
C LEU A 144 -4.66 6.99 -4.35
N LEU A 145 -3.95 6.40 -5.33
CA LEU A 145 -4.07 6.79 -6.72
C LEU A 145 -5.47 6.43 -7.26
N PRO A 146 -6.27 7.39 -7.75
CA PRO A 146 -7.59 7.13 -8.31
C PRO A 146 -7.56 6.09 -9.44
N GLY A 147 -8.53 5.17 -9.43
CA GLY A 147 -8.63 4.09 -10.42
C GLY A 147 -7.78 2.85 -10.12
N LEU A 148 -6.97 2.87 -9.05
CA LEU A 148 -6.03 1.77 -8.82
C LEU A 148 -6.71 0.45 -8.42
N ALA A 149 -7.83 0.54 -7.72
CA ALA A 149 -8.66 -0.63 -7.40
C ALA A 149 -9.20 -1.28 -8.70
N ASP A 150 -9.62 -0.49 -9.68
CA ASP A 150 -10.09 -1.00 -10.97
C ASP A 150 -8.97 -1.73 -11.73
N VAL A 151 -7.76 -1.17 -11.75
CA VAL A 151 -6.58 -1.82 -12.34
C VAL A 151 -6.25 -3.13 -11.62
N ALA A 152 -6.28 -3.14 -10.28
CA ALA A 152 -6.06 -4.35 -9.51
C ALA A 152 -7.12 -5.41 -9.81
N ALA A 153 -8.40 -5.01 -9.86
CA ALA A 153 -9.50 -5.92 -10.16
C ALA A 153 -9.35 -6.56 -11.54
N GLN A 154 -8.93 -5.79 -12.54
CA GLN A 154 -8.65 -6.28 -13.88
C GLN A 154 -7.46 -7.26 -13.92
N VAL A 155 -6.37 -6.95 -13.21
CA VAL A 155 -5.15 -7.79 -13.25
C VAL A 155 -5.32 -9.11 -12.50
N PHE A 156 -5.96 -9.06 -11.34
CA PHE A 156 -6.13 -10.23 -10.47
C PHE A 156 -7.42 -11.02 -10.75
N ASP A 157 -8.30 -10.49 -11.61
CA ASP A 157 -9.60 -11.10 -11.92
C ASP A 157 -10.44 -11.35 -10.65
N GLN A 158 -10.44 -10.37 -9.75
CA GLN A 158 -11.12 -10.42 -8.45
C GLN A 158 -11.60 -9.02 -8.02
N PRO A 159 -12.66 -8.90 -7.20
CA PRO A 159 -13.05 -7.62 -6.63
C PRO A 159 -11.89 -6.99 -5.85
N ALA A 160 -11.68 -5.69 -6.02
CA ALA A 160 -10.62 -4.96 -5.34
C ALA A 160 -11.14 -3.69 -4.65
N ARG A 161 -10.53 -3.32 -3.52
CA ARG A 161 -10.86 -2.09 -2.79
C ARG A 161 -9.61 -1.48 -2.15
N VAL A 162 -9.64 -0.17 -1.93
CA VAL A 162 -8.66 0.50 -1.07
C VAL A 162 -9.05 0.27 0.40
N GLY A 163 -8.07 -0.11 1.21
CA GLY A 163 -8.24 -0.34 2.64
C GLY A 163 -8.28 0.96 3.41
N THR A 164 -9.36 1.16 4.16
CA THR A 164 -9.44 2.21 5.20
C THR A 164 -9.25 1.55 6.55
N PRO A 165 -8.26 1.98 7.37
CA PRO A 165 -8.05 1.42 8.69
C PRO A 165 -9.31 1.53 9.54
N ARG A 166 -9.82 0.39 10.02
CA ARG A 166 -10.90 0.37 11.00
C ARG A 166 -10.25 0.22 12.37
N SER A 167 -10.38 1.22 13.23
CA SER A 167 -9.93 1.13 14.61
C SER A 167 -11.11 1.24 15.57
N SER A 168 -11.16 0.34 16.55
CA SER A 168 -11.89 0.53 17.80
C SER A 168 -11.29 1.67 18.65
N VAL A 169 -10.02 2.00 18.37
CA VAL A 169 -9.25 3.06 19.01
C VAL A 169 -9.61 4.42 18.38
N SER A 170 -9.83 5.42 19.22
CA SER A 170 -10.03 6.81 18.78
C SER A 170 -8.76 7.32 18.09
N TRP A 171 -8.87 7.64 16.80
CA TRP A 171 -7.75 8.12 15.99
C TRP A 171 -8.13 9.44 15.28
N PRO A 172 -7.22 10.42 15.16
CA PRO A 172 -7.44 11.61 14.35
C PRO A 172 -7.98 11.30 12.94
N GLU A 173 -8.95 12.10 12.50
CA GLU A 173 -9.63 11.91 11.21
C GLU A 173 -8.66 11.92 10.02
N GLN A 174 -7.62 12.75 10.10
CA GLN A 174 -6.58 12.88 9.07
C GLN A 174 -5.76 11.59 8.87
N CYS A 175 -5.88 10.63 9.78
CA CYS A 175 -5.21 9.35 9.70
C CYS A 175 -6.14 8.19 9.27
N ARG A 176 -7.37 8.49 8.83
CA ARG A 176 -8.31 7.49 8.32
C ARG A 176 -8.13 7.21 6.84
N ASP A 177 -6.91 6.89 6.43
CA ASP A 177 -6.62 6.44 5.07
C ASP A 177 -5.53 5.37 5.03
N SER A 178 -5.32 4.81 3.83
CA SER A 178 -4.44 3.68 3.60
C SER A 178 -2.97 3.92 3.95
N ARG A 179 -2.51 5.18 4.09
CA ARG A 179 -1.14 5.53 4.52
C ARG A 179 -0.87 5.12 5.95
N TRP A 180 -1.92 5.06 6.78
CA TRP A 180 -1.82 4.82 8.22
C TRP A 180 -2.12 3.39 8.63
N SER A 181 -2.49 2.52 7.68
CA SER A 181 -2.90 1.14 7.94
C SER A 181 -1.85 0.34 8.73
N THR A 182 -0.56 0.51 8.42
CA THR A 182 0.51 -0.18 9.15
C THR A 182 0.59 0.30 10.60
N ALA A 183 0.51 1.60 10.85
CA ALA A 183 0.49 2.14 12.21
C ALA A 183 -0.75 1.66 12.99
N ALA A 184 -1.93 1.72 12.38
CA ALA A 184 -3.17 1.22 12.98
C ALA A 184 -3.07 -0.27 13.32
N GLY A 185 -2.54 -1.08 12.41
CA GLY A 185 -2.34 -2.52 12.62
C GLY A 185 -1.34 -2.86 13.73
N LEU A 186 -0.33 -2.01 13.94
CA LEU A 186 0.62 -2.15 15.05
C LEU A 186 -0.02 -1.83 16.40
N ILE A 187 -0.88 -0.81 16.48
CA ILE A 187 -1.62 -0.49 17.70
C ILE A 187 -2.57 -1.63 18.07
N LEU A 188 -3.35 -2.14 17.11
CA LEU A 188 -4.23 -3.29 17.34
C LEU A 188 -3.46 -4.55 17.77
N LEU A 189 -2.22 -4.72 17.29
CA LEU A 189 -1.35 -5.79 17.76
C LEU A 189 -0.94 -5.57 19.22
N GLY A 190 -0.52 -4.35 19.57
CA GLY A 190 -0.19 -3.99 20.95
C GLY A 190 -1.33 -4.25 21.92
N ASP A 191 -2.54 -3.79 21.59
CA ASP A 191 -3.75 -4.01 22.38
C ASP A 191 -4.08 -5.50 22.54
N ALA A 192 -3.90 -6.31 21.49
CA ALA A 192 -4.12 -7.75 21.58
C ALA A 192 -3.06 -8.46 22.46
N VAL A 193 -1.81 -7.99 22.44
CA VAL A 193 -0.73 -8.54 23.29
C VAL A 193 -0.97 -8.21 24.75
N THR A 194 -1.41 -6.99 25.07
CA THR A 194 -1.73 -6.59 26.46
C THR A 194 -2.99 -7.29 26.97
N ALA A 195 -4.03 -7.45 26.14
CA ALA A 195 -5.26 -8.13 26.52
C ALA A 195 -5.07 -9.64 26.78
N ASN A 196 -4.13 -10.29 26.09
CA ASN A 196 -3.82 -11.71 26.26
C ASN A 196 -2.90 -12.02 27.46
N GLY A 197 -2.63 -11.05 28.35
CA GLY A 197 -1.96 -11.31 29.62
C GLY A 197 -0.47 -11.63 29.51
N TYR A 198 0.25 -11.00 28.56
CA TYR A 198 1.71 -10.88 28.73
C TYR A 198 1.98 -9.89 29.87
N ASP A 199 2.05 -10.42 31.09
CA ASP A 199 2.50 -9.69 32.27
C ASP A 199 3.91 -9.16 32.01
N GLY A 200 4.01 -7.86 31.71
CA GLY A 200 5.27 -7.13 31.62
C GLY A 200 6.00 -6.97 32.97
N GLU A 201 5.70 -7.80 33.97
CA GLU A 201 6.37 -7.78 35.28
C GLU A 201 7.85 -8.18 35.18
N ASP A 202 8.26 -8.89 34.13
CA ASP A 202 9.67 -9.28 33.94
C ASP A 202 10.55 -8.19 33.30
N ILE A 203 9.96 -7.13 32.72
CA ILE A 203 10.75 -6.01 32.16
C ILE A 203 10.89 -4.86 33.18
N ALA A 204 9.90 -4.66 34.04
CA ALA A 204 9.91 -3.56 35.02
C ALA A 204 10.87 -3.79 36.20
N ARG A 205 11.30 -5.03 36.46
CA ARG A 205 12.27 -5.32 37.54
C ARG A 205 13.74 -5.11 37.16
N ASN A 206 14.05 -4.80 35.91
CA ASN A 206 15.42 -4.55 35.46
C ASN A 206 15.68 -3.14 34.93
N THR A 207 14.72 -2.22 35.10
CA THR A 207 14.91 -0.79 34.81
C THR A 207 15.40 -0.03 36.03
N GLU A 208 16.42 -0.54 36.71
CA GLU A 208 17.42 0.36 37.27
C GLU A 208 18.62 0.37 36.31
N THR A 209 18.72 1.45 35.53
CA THR A 209 19.90 1.85 34.74
C THR A 209 20.26 1.01 33.50
N GLY A 210 19.39 0.96 32.49
CA GLY A 210 19.74 0.32 31.21
C GLY A 210 19.14 1.01 29.97
N ASN A 211 20.01 1.54 29.11
CA ASN A 211 19.68 2.24 27.86
C ASN A 211 18.77 1.39 26.93
N PRO A 212 17.57 1.88 26.54
CA PRO A 212 16.54 1.11 25.81
C PRO A 212 16.98 0.53 24.46
N LEU A 213 18.04 1.07 23.86
CA LEU A 213 18.68 0.54 22.65
C LEU A 213 19.20 -0.91 22.80
N LYS A 214 19.58 -1.32 24.02
CA LYS A 214 20.05 -2.69 24.26
C LYS A 214 18.93 -3.74 24.19
N GLY A 215 17.71 -3.38 24.58
CA GLY A 215 16.56 -4.29 24.50
C GLY A 215 16.20 -4.62 23.04
N LEU A 216 16.24 -3.60 22.18
CA LEU A 216 15.96 -3.75 20.74
C LEU A 216 17.06 -4.56 20.02
N LEU A 217 18.33 -4.34 20.35
CA LEU A 217 19.46 -5.08 19.78
C LEU A 217 19.47 -6.55 20.21
N LYS A 218 19.08 -6.84 21.45
CA LYS A 218 18.96 -8.22 21.94
C LYS A 218 17.86 -8.97 21.21
N TRP A 219 16.71 -8.32 20.97
CA TRP A 219 15.63 -8.90 20.19
C TRP A 219 16.03 -9.18 18.73
N LEU A 220 16.82 -8.30 18.09
CA LEU A 220 17.30 -8.50 16.72
C LEU A 220 18.28 -9.68 16.58
N GLY A 221 19.15 -9.91 17.57
CA GLY A 221 20.11 -11.02 17.57
C GLY A 221 19.50 -12.39 17.89
N GLU A 222 18.24 -12.45 18.34
CA GLU A 222 17.52 -13.71 18.54
C GLU A 222 16.75 -14.14 17.28
N PHE A 223 16.60 -13.26 16.28
CA PHE A 223 15.84 -13.50 15.05
C PHE A 223 16.68 -13.53 13.76
N PHE A 224 17.94 -13.08 13.80
CA PHE A 224 18.93 -13.19 12.71
C PHE A 224 20.20 -13.87 13.21
#